data_AF-A0A383BQ99-F1
#
_entry.id   AF-A0A383BQ99-F1
#
_cell.length_a   1.000
_cell.length_b   1.000
_cell.length_c   1.000
_cell.angle_alpha   90.00
_cell.angle_beta   90.00
_cell.angle_gamma   90.00
#
_symmetry.space_group_name_H-M   'P 1'
#
loop_
_entity.id
_entity.type
_entity.pdbx_description
1 polymer ?
#
loop_
_entity_poly.entity_id
_entity_poly.type
_entity_poly.pdbx_seq_one_letter_code
_entity_poly.pdbx_strand_id
1 'polypeptide(L)'
;MSTDDAAEPGPQSVKGPRINQGLVIVNTGSGKGKTTAAMGVLFRAWGRDMNVIMLQFIKHTTANFGEQRAAQKIGITVRAMGDGFTWRSRDLDQSADLARALWDDAQEIITT
;
A
#
# COMPACT_ATOMS: atom_id res chain seq x y z
N MET A 1 -6.68 32.01 -15.50
CA MET A 1 -5.74 32.40 -14.43
C MET A 1 -4.76 31.25 -14.32
N SER A 2 -3.64 31.32 -15.05
CA SER A 2 -2.63 30.27 -15.07
C SER A 2 -1.87 30.29 -13.75
N THR A 3 -1.90 29.20 -13.01
CA THR A 3 -0.87 28.90 -12.03
C THR A 3 0.14 27.99 -12.72
N ASP A 4 1.23 28.58 -13.18
CA ASP A 4 2.48 27.86 -13.40
C ASP A 4 2.91 27.30 -12.04
N ASP A 5 2.50 26.08 -11.73
CA ASP A 5 3.08 25.30 -10.63
C ASP A 5 4.50 24.91 -11.07
N ALA A 6 5.43 25.85 -10.87
CA ALA A 6 6.85 25.58 -10.98
C ALA A 6 7.22 24.52 -9.94
N ALA A 7 7.26 23.26 -10.38
CA ALA A 7 7.61 22.14 -9.55
C ALA A 7 9.02 22.36 -8.96
N GLU A 8 9.10 22.47 -7.64
CA GLU A 8 10.34 22.58 -6.88
C GLU A 8 11.38 21.55 -7.38
N PRO A 9 12.63 21.96 -7.64
CA PRO A 9 13.65 21.06 -8.16
C PRO A 9 13.94 19.98 -7.12
N GLY A 10 13.53 18.75 -7.44
CA GLY A 10 13.78 17.59 -6.59
C GLY A 10 15.29 17.35 -6.38
N PRO A 11 15.68 16.67 -5.29
CA PRO A 11 17.08 16.54 -4.86
C PRO A 11 18.00 15.75 -5.81
N GLN A 12 17.48 15.22 -6.92
CA GLN A 12 18.22 14.36 -7.84
C GLN A 12 17.91 14.73 -9.30
N SER A 13 18.95 14.96 -10.11
CA SER A 13 18.79 15.15 -11.55
C SER A 13 18.47 13.82 -12.22
N VAL A 14 17.21 13.62 -12.64
CA VAL A 14 16.85 12.49 -13.49
C VAL A 14 17.13 12.88 -14.94
N LYS A 15 17.98 12.12 -15.64
CA LYS A 15 18.18 12.27 -17.09
C LYS A 15 17.11 11.46 -17.83
N GLY A 16 16.50 12.04 -18.86
CA GLY A 16 15.47 11.40 -19.68
C GLY A 16 14.07 11.97 -19.45
N PRO A 17 13.11 11.64 -20.32
CA PRO A 17 11.75 12.15 -20.21
C PRO A 17 11.10 11.68 -18.90
N ARG A 18 10.35 12.57 -18.24
CA ARG A 18 9.53 12.16 -17.09
C ARG A 18 8.40 11.25 -17.60
N ILE A 19 8.43 9.99 -17.17
CA ILE A 19 7.38 9.03 -17.47
C ILE A 19 6.24 9.27 -16.47
N ASN A 20 5.14 9.85 -16.95
CA ASN A 20 3.92 10.04 -16.15
C ASN A 20 2.98 8.84 -16.33
N GLN A 21 3.39 7.67 -15.84
CA GLN A 21 2.61 6.44 -15.90
C GLN A 21 2.66 5.72 -14.55
N GLY A 22 1.54 5.10 -14.17
CA GLY A 22 1.50 4.21 -13.00
C GLY A 22 2.38 2.98 -13.22
N LEU A 23 3.10 2.56 -12.18
CA LEU A 23 3.98 1.39 -12.21
C LEU A 23 3.51 0.33 -11.21
N VAL A 24 3.72 -0.93 -11.56
CA VAL A 24 3.53 -2.07 -10.65
C VAL A 24 4.88 -2.50 -10.13
N ILE A 25 5.05 -2.47 -8.79
CA ILE A 25 6.30 -2.88 -8.13
C ILE A 25 6.04 -4.15 -7.32
N VAL A 26 6.80 -5.21 -7.61
CA VAL A 26 6.69 -6.50 -6.92
C VAL A 26 7.91 -6.72 -6.02
N ASN A 27 7.70 -6.64 -4.71
CA ASN A 27 8.71 -7.01 -3.71
C ASN A 27 8.56 -8.49 -3.33
N THR A 28 9.40 -9.37 -3.90
CA THR A 28 9.34 -10.83 -3.68
C THR A 28 10.65 -11.39 -3.08
N GLY A 29 10.68 -12.70 -2.81
CA GLY A 29 11.81 -13.43 -2.23
C GLY A 29 11.66 -13.78 -0.75
N SER A 30 12.53 -14.64 -0.25
CA SER A 30 12.51 -15.15 1.14
C SER A 30 13.07 -14.17 2.17
N GLY A 31 13.80 -13.14 1.73
CA GLY A 31 14.35 -12.11 2.61
C GLY A 31 13.29 -11.33 3.39
N LYS A 32 13.66 -10.90 4.60
CA LYS A 32 12.88 -9.91 5.38
C LYS A 32 12.95 -8.55 4.68
N GLY A 33 11.87 -7.76 4.77
CA GLY A 33 11.85 -6.37 4.28
C GLY A 33 10.83 -6.06 3.19
N LYS A 34 10.13 -7.05 2.62
CA LYS A 34 9.12 -6.82 1.56
C LYS A 34 8.05 -5.80 1.97
N THR A 35 7.44 -6.00 3.13
CA THR A 35 6.42 -5.10 3.69
C THR A 35 7.03 -3.74 4.03
N THR A 36 8.25 -3.71 4.58
CA THR A 36 8.96 -2.47 4.92
C THR A 36 9.27 -1.63 3.68
N ALA A 37 9.69 -2.25 2.58
CA ALA A 37 9.93 -1.58 1.31
C ALA A 37 8.64 -0.97 0.74
N ALA A 38 7.53 -1.73 0.76
CA ALA A 38 6.22 -1.22 0.35
C ALA A 38 5.76 -0.02 1.20
N MET A 39 5.94 -0.09 2.53
CA MET A 39 5.65 1.03 3.44
C MET A 39 6.53 2.24 3.16
N GLY A 40 7.80 2.05 2.84
CA GLY A 40 8.70 3.15 2.48
C GLY A 40 8.22 3.92 1.24
N VAL A 41 7.70 3.22 0.23
CA VAL A 41 7.09 3.84 -0.96
C VAL A 41 5.80 4.58 -0.57
N LEU A 42 4.95 3.95 0.24
CA LEU A 42 3.71 4.54 0.72
C LEU A 42 3.98 5.86 1.48
N PHE A 43 4.90 5.88 2.44
CA PHE A 43 5.23 7.10 3.19
C PHE A 43 5.86 8.17 2.31
N ARG A 44 6.66 7.77 1.30
CA ARG A 44 7.23 8.70 0.33
C ARG A 44 6.16 9.39 -0.51
N ALA A 45 5.12 8.66 -0.91
CA ALA A 45 3.99 9.19 -1.66
C ALA A 45 3.09 10.06 -0.77
N TRP A 46 2.75 9.57 0.43
CA TRP A 46 1.99 10.32 1.43
C TRP A 46 2.64 11.66 1.79
N GLY A 47 3.96 11.68 2.03
CA GLY A 47 4.70 12.91 2.31
C GLY A 47 4.87 13.85 1.12
N ARG A 48 4.32 13.50 -0.05
CA ARG A 48 4.17 14.34 -1.24
C ARG A 48 2.71 14.63 -1.55
N ASP A 49 1.84 14.51 -0.55
CA ASP A 49 0.40 14.79 -0.64
C ASP A 49 -0.34 13.93 -1.68
N MET A 50 0.20 12.75 -2.01
CA MET A 50 -0.47 11.80 -2.88
C MET A 50 -1.52 10.99 -2.10
N ASN A 51 -2.61 10.63 -2.78
CA ASN A 51 -3.59 9.69 -2.24
C ASN A 51 -2.95 8.31 -2.08
N VAL A 52 -3.03 7.76 -0.86
CA VAL A 52 -2.46 6.45 -0.53
C VAL A 52 -3.44 5.60 0.27
N ILE A 53 -3.36 4.30 0.03
CA ILE A 53 -4.09 3.29 0.81
C ILE A 53 -3.26 2.02 0.89
N MET A 54 -3.30 1.34 2.03
CA MET A 54 -2.67 0.05 2.23
C MET A 54 -3.74 -1.04 2.39
N LEU A 55 -3.65 -2.09 1.57
CA LEU A 55 -4.51 -3.27 1.65
C LEU A 55 -3.68 -4.47 2.12
N GLN A 56 -4.14 -5.18 3.15
CA GLN A 56 -3.46 -6.32 3.75
C GLN A 56 -4.33 -7.58 3.71
N PHE A 57 -3.96 -8.53 2.84
CA PHE A 57 -4.72 -9.76 2.58
C PHE A 57 -4.58 -10.84 3.67
N ILE A 58 -3.54 -10.77 4.51
CA ILE A 58 -3.24 -11.82 5.51
C ILE A 58 -3.57 -11.37 6.93
N LYS A 59 -3.40 -10.09 7.26
CA LYS A 59 -3.55 -9.59 8.63
C LYS A 59 -5.04 -9.45 8.99
N HIS A 60 -5.39 -9.81 10.22
CA HIS A 60 -6.75 -9.65 10.75
C HIS A 60 -7.18 -8.19 10.84
N THR A 61 -8.49 -7.95 10.74
CA THR A 61 -9.12 -6.63 10.90
C THR A 61 -8.80 -5.97 12.24
N THR A 62 -8.58 -6.77 13.29
CA THR A 62 -8.21 -6.32 14.64
C THR A 62 -6.70 -6.19 14.86
N ALA A 63 -5.89 -6.37 13.81
CA ALA A 63 -4.44 -6.27 13.90
C ALA A 63 -4.00 -4.88 14.39
N ASN A 64 -3.35 -4.82 15.55
CA ASN A 64 -2.91 -3.58 16.17
C ASN A 64 -1.37 -3.48 16.25
N PHE A 65 -0.72 -3.73 15.11
CA PHE A 65 0.74 -3.63 14.99
C PHE A 65 1.20 -2.17 15.00
N GLY A 66 2.50 -1.93 15.25
CA GLY A 66 3.07 -0.59 15.29
C GLY A 66 2.79 0.23 14.03
N GLU A 67 2.80 -0.42 12.85
CA GLU A 67 2.56 0.25 11.58
C GLU A 67 1.09 0.67 11.39
N GLN A 68 0.15 -0.12 11.92
CA GLN A 68 -1.29 0.22 11.92
C GLN A 68 -1.54 1.44 12.82
N ARG A 69 -0.95 1.45 14.01
CA ARG A 69 -1.04 2.58 14.95
C ARG A 69 -0.42 3.84 14.38
N ALA A 70 0.72 3.72 13.70
CA ALA A 70 1.37 4.83 13.05
C ALA A 70 0.49 5.39 11.92
N ALA A 71 -0.02 4.53 11.04
CA ALA A 71 -0.90 4.93 9.94
C ALA A 71 -2.15 5.67 10.43
N GLN A 72 -2.81 5.17 11.49
CA GLN A 72 -3.95 5.85 12.11
C GLN A 72 -3.60 7.26 12.61
N LYS A 73 -2.45 7.42 13.28
CA LYS A 73 -2.01 8.73 13.81
C LYS A 73 -1.74 9.76 12.73
N ILE A 74 -1.28 9.32 11.56
CA ILE A 74 -0.91 10.21 10.44
C ILE A 74 -1.99 10.25 9.34
N GLY A 75 -3.15 9.65 9.58
CA GLY A 75 -4.29 9.71 8.66
C GLY A 75 -4.13 8.87 7.38
N ILE A 76 -3.30 7.82 7.40
CA ILE A 76 -3.20 6.89 6.28
C ILE A 76 -4.24 5.78 6.43
N THR A 77 -5.05 5.61 5.39
CA THR A 77 -6.05 4.54 5.34
C THR A 77 -5.36 3.18 5.20
N VAL A 78 -5.66 2.27 6.13
CA VAL A 78 -5.22 0.87 6.05
C VAL A 78 -6.43 -0.04 6.22
N ARG A 79 -6.61 -0.96 5.28
CA ARG A 79 -7.65 -1.99 5.31
C ARG A 79 -6.97 -3.36 5.39
N ALA A 80 -7.33 -4.14 6.39
CA ALA A 80 -6.82 -5.49 6.60
C ALA A 80 -8.01 -6.44 6.73
N MET A 81 -8.07 -7.49 5.90
CA MET A 81 -9.22 -8.40 5.82
C MET A 81 -8.84 -9.88 5.89
N GLY A 82 -7.64 -10.24 6.38
CA GLY A 82 -7.27 -11.64 6.56
C GLY A 82 -7.83 -12.27 7.85
N ASP A 83 -7.66 -13.57 7.99
CA ASP A 83 -7.89 -14.31 9.25
C ASP A 83 -6.59 -14.43 10.09
N GLY A 84 -5.44 -14.03 9.54
CA GLY A 84 -4.14 -14.10 10.18
C GLY A 84 -3.21 -15.08 9.49
N PHE A 85 -2.39 -15.75 10.29
CA PHE A 85 -1.44 -16.73 9.76
C PHE A 85 -2.19 -17.94 9.18
N THR A 86 -2.25 -18.03 7.85
CA THR A 86 -2.96 -19.09 7.10
C THR A 86 -2.48 -20.50 7.46
N TRP A 87 -1.25 -20.67 7.91
CA TRP A 87 -0.71 -21.97 8.40
C TRP A 87 -1.22 -22.39 9.79
N ARG A 88 -1.97 -21.53 10.48
CA ARG A 88 -2.78 -21.90 11.66
C ARG A 88 -4.27 -21.86 11.33
N SER A 89 -4.64 -21.48 10.11
CA SER A 89 -6.03 -21.43 9.72
C SER A 89 -6.57 -22.85 9.66
N ARG A 90 -7.74 -23.04 10.27
CA ARG A 90 -8.45 -24.31 10.27
C ARG A 90 -9.27 -24.49 8.98
N ASP A 91 -9.43 -23.42 8.21
CA ASP A 91 -10.28 -23.34 7.05
C ASP A 91 -9.61 -22.44 5.98
N LEU A 92 -8.95 -23.08 5.01
CA LEU A 92 -8.28 -22.38 3.91
C LEU A 92 -9.27 -21.79 2.90
N ASP A 93 -10.49 -22.33 2.82
CA ASP A 93 -11.53 -21.82 1.93
C ASP A 93 -12.01 -20.46 2.45
N GLN A 94 -12.20 -20.33 3.77
CA GLN A 94 -12.46 -19.04 4.41
C GLN A 94 -11.34 -18.02 4.16
N SER A 95 -10.06 -18.42 4.30
CA SER A 95 -8.94 -17.50 4.00
C SER A 95 -8.96 -17.04 2.54
N ALA A 96 -9.31 -17.94 1.61
CA ALA A 96 -9.40 -17.62 0.20
C ALA A 96 -10.56 -16.67 -0.12
N ASP A 97 -11.72 -16.87 0.50
CA ASP A 97 -12.89 -16.00 0.33
C ASP A 97 -12.64 -14.59 0.85
N LEU A 98 -11.99 -14.47 2.01
CA LEU A 98 -11.54 -13.18 2.54
C LEU A 98 -10.56 -12.46 1.61
N ALA A 99 -9.62 -13.21 1.02
CA ALA A 99 -8.68 -12.65 0.06
C ALA A 99 -9.37 -12.19 -1.24
N ARG A 100 -10.38 -12.93 -1.72
CA ARG A 100 -11.20 -12.55 -2.89
C ARG A 100 -12.02 -11.29 -2.60
N ALA A 101 -12.66 -11.20 -1.44
CA ALA A 101 -13.41 -10.01 -1.06
C ALA A 101 -12.53 -8.75 -1.01
N LEU A 102 -11.34 -8.84 -0.42
CA LEU A 102 -10.39 -7.71 -0.42
C LEU A 102 -9.83 -7.40 -1.81
N TRP A 103 -9.78 -8.39 -2.71
CA TRP A 103 -9.39 -8.18 -4.09
C TRP A 103 -10.44 -7.38 -4.86
N ASP A 104 -11.73 -7.67 -4.66
CA ASP A 104 -12.83 -6.89 -5.25
C ASP A 104 -12.76 -5.42 -4.80
N ASP A 105 -12.53 -5.18 -3.50
CA ASP A 105 -12.26 -3.83 -2.97
C ASP A 105 -11.08 -3.16 -3.68
N ALA A 106 -9.97 -3.89 -3.87
CA ALA A 106 -8.77 -3.36 -4.51
C ALA A 106 -9.04 -2.94 -5.96
N GLN A 107 -9.85 -3.71 -6.70
CA GLN A 107 -10.23 -3.38 -8.07
C GLN A 107 -11.05 -2.08 -8.15
N GLU A 108 -12.01 -1.90 -7.24
CA GLU A 108 -12.81 -0.66 -7.16
C GLU A 108 -11.93 0.55 -6.85
N ILE A 109 -11.05 0.42 -5.84
CA ILE A 109 -10.14 1.49 -5.40
C ILE A 109 -9.18 1.92 -6.51
N ILE A 110 -8.62 0.97 -7.27
CA ILE A 110 -7.60 1.28 -8.29
C ILE A 110 -8.23 1.89 -9.55
N THR A 111 -9.52 1.64 -9.81
CA THR A 111 -10.22 2.12 -11.02
C THR A 111 -10.74 3.56 -10.87
N THR A 112 -10.85 4.05 -9.63
CA THR A 112 -11.34 5.39 -9.29
C THR A 112 -10.23 6.44 -9.38
#